data_AF-A0A6P0S2P1-F1
#
_entry.id   AF-A0A6P0S2P1-F1
#
_cell.length_a   1.000
_cell.length_b   1.000
_cell.length_c   1.000
_cell.angle_alpha   90.00
_cell.angle_beta   90.00
_cell.angle_gamma   90.00
#
_symmetry.space_group_name_H-M   'P 1'
#
loop_
_entity.id
_entity.type
_entity.pdbx_description
1 polymer ?
#
loop_
_entity_poly.entity_id
_entity_poly.type
_entity_poly.pdbx_seq_one_letter_code
_entity_poly.pdbx_strand_id
1 'polypeptide(L)' 'MTKTTAKGESIFDIYLGKLILAGEEIEIPVFAGDEIQEILLGLQWLKRFDLIARYREESLLLE' A
#
# COMPACT_ATOMS: atom_id res chain seq x y z
N MET A 1 -6.17 -4.82 -14.74
CA MET A 1 -5.76 -6.23 -14.45
C MET A 1 -6.76 -6.84 -13.48
N THR A 2 -7.18 -8.09 -13.70
CA THR A 2 -8.07 -8.81 -12.76
C THR A 2 -7.28 -9.30 -11.54
N LYS A 3 -7.81 -9.04 -10.33
CA LYS A 3 -7.28 -9.54 -9.04
C LYS A 3 -8.39 -10.16 -8.22
N THR A 4 -8.06 -11.15 -7.40
CA THR A 4 -8.98 -11.75 -6.44
C THR A 4 -8.90 -11.01 -5.11
N THR A 5 -10.02 -10.49 -4.66
CA THR A 5 -10.21 -9.85 -3.34
C THR A 5 -11.14 -10.72 -2.49
N ALA A 6 -11.40 -10.33 -1.24
CA ALA A 6 -12.39 -10.99 -0.39
C ALA A 6 -13.82 -10.97 -0.99
N LYS A 7 -14.12 -10.01 -1.88
CA LYS A 7 -15.41 -9.93 -2.59
C LYS A 7 -15.43 -10.75 -3.90
N GLY A 8 -14.36 -11.45 -4.24
CA GLY A 8 -14.20 -12.15 -5.53
C GLY A 8 -13.32 -11.38 -6.51
N GLU A 9 -13.53 -11.57 -7.80
CA GLU A 9 -12.72 -10.92 -8.84
C GLU A 9 -13.05 -9.42 -8.97
N SER A 10 -12.02 -8.61 -9.13
CA SER A 10 -12.15 -7.16 -9.33
C SER A 10 -11.10 -6.66 -10.31
N ILE A 11 -11.45 -5.62 -11.06
CA ILE A 11 -10.55 -5.00 -12.03
C ILE A 11 -9.87 -3.82 -11.35
N PHE A 12 -8.54 -3.78 -11.46
CA PHE A 12 -7.72 -2.67 -10.99
C PHE A 12 -6.96 -2.04 -12.14
N ASP A 13 -6.86 -0.73 -12.12
CA ASP A 13 -5.86 0.00 -12.90
C ASP A 13 -4.51 -0.11 -12.21
N ILE A 14 -3.45 -0.20 -13.00
CA ILE A 14 -2.09 -0.29 -12.48
C ILE A 14 -1.30 0.90 -12.98
N TYR A 15 -0.75 1.65 -12.04
CA TYR A 15 0.12 2.79 -12.32
C TYR A 15 1.51 2.49 -11.78
N LEU A 16 2.54 3.08 -12.41
CA LEU A 16 3.86 3.13 -11.82
C LEU A 16 3.86 4.27 -10.79
N GLY A 17 3.83 3.90 -9.52
CA GLY A 17 3.91 4.84 -8.41
C GLY A 17 5.36 5.01 -7.96
N LYS A 18 5.66 6.22 -7.48
CA LYS A 18 6.90 6.54 -6.78
C LYS A 18 6.60 6.70 -5.30
N LEU A 19 7.35 6.00 -4.46
CA LEU A 19 7.24 6.05 -3.01
C LEU A 19 8.61 6.36 -2.41
N ILE A 20 8.65 7.27 -1.44
CA ILE A 20 9.83 7.43 -0.57
C ILE A 20 9.51 6.69 0.72
N LEU A 21 10.29 5.64 1.01
CA LEU A 21 10.09 4.81 2.20
C LEU A 21 11.44 4.57 2.87
N ALA A 22 11.53 4.88 4.17
CA ALA A 22 12.79 4.83 4.93
C ALA A 22 13.98 5.58 4.27
N GLY A 23 13.70 6.64 3.51
CA GLY A 23 14.70 7.44 2.80
C GLY A 23 15.14 6.86 1.44
N GLU A 24 14.62 5.70 1.03
CA GLU A 24 14.83 5.14 -0.30
C GLU A 24 13.66 5.51 -1.24
N GLU A 25 13.98 5.98 -2.46
CA GLU A 25 12.97 6.15 -3.53
C GLU A 25 12.78 4.81 -4.23
N ILE A 26 11.53 4.32 -4.27
CA ILE A 26 11.16 3.03 -4.84
C ILE A 26 10.03 3.26 -5.85
N GLU A 27 10.19 2.69 -7.04
CA GLU A 27 9.12 2.59 -8.02
C GLU A 27 8.39 1.25 -7.85
N ILE A 28 7.06 1.31 -7.69
CA ILE A 28 6.22 0.13 -7.48
C ILE A 28 4.97 0.19 -8.35
N PRO A 29 4.38 -0.97 -8.72
CA PRO A 29 3.04 -1.00 -9.25
C PRO A 29 2.02 -0.63 -8.15
N VAL A 30 1.21 0.39 -8.39
CA VAL A 30 0.10 0.81 -7.53
C VAL A 30 -1.19 0.37 -8.17
N PHE A 31 -1.97 -0.43 -7.43
CA PHE A 31 -3.30 -0.86 -7.82
C PHE A 31 -4.31 0.19 -7.40
N ALA A 32 -4.95 0.83 -8.36
CA ALA A 32 -6.03 1.79 -8.12
C ALA A 32 -7.37 1.16 -8.55
N GLY A 33 -8.42 1.51 -7.81
CA GLY A 33 -9.79 1.17 -8.15
C GLY A 33 -10.74 2.18 -7.54
N ASP A 34 -11.85 2.45 -8.20
CA ASP A 34 -12.78 3.53 -7.82
C ASP A 34 -13.35 3.39 -6.40
N GLU A 35 -13.41 2.16 -5.87
CA GLU A 35 -13.86 1.89 -4.50
C GLU A 35 -12.77 2.15 -3.42
N ILE A 36 -11.52 2.41 -3.80
CA ILE A 36 -10.41 2.62 -2.87
C ILE A 36 -10.13 4.12 -2.74
N GLN A 37 -10.69 4.73 -1.71
CA GLN A 37 -10.52 6.17 -1.42
C GLN A 37 -9.32 6.47 -0.50
N GLU A 38 -8.69 5.44 0.06
CA GLU A 38 -7.59 5.54 1.01
C GLU A 38 -6.33 4.86 0.47
N ILE A 39 -5.17 5.26 0.99
CA ILE A 39 -3.91 4.57 0.69
C ILE A 39 -3.85 3.28 1.50
N LEU A 40 -3.77 2.14 0.81
CA LEU A 40 -3.65 0.82 1.45
C LEU A 40 -2.19 0.34 1.41
N LEU A 41 -1.61 0.13 2.59
CA LEU A 41 -0.30 -0.50 2.73
C LEU A 41 -0.46 -2.03 2.81
N GLY A 42 -0.06 -2.74 1.76
CA GLY A 42 -0.17 -4.20 1.73
C GLY A 42 0.82 -4.92 2.66
N LEU A 43 0.49 -6.15 3.07
CA LEU A 43 1.33 -7.00 3.93
C LEU A 43 2.75 -7.26 3.39
N GLN A 44 2.97 -7.09 2.09
CA GLN A 44 4.31 -7.23 1.49
C GLN A 44 5.36 -6.29 2.10
N TRP A 45 4.94 -5.11 2.56
CA TRP A 45 5.82 -4.14 3.21
C TRP A 45 6.27 -4.63 4.59
N LEU A 46 5.38 -5.31 5.31
CA LEU A 46 5.66 -5.90 6.63
C LEU A 46 6.63 -7.09 6.59
N LYS A 47 6.98 -7.57 5.39
CA LYS A 47 8.04 -8.58 5.22
C LYS A 47 9.44 -7.97 5.24
N ARG A 48 9.55 -6.63 5.10
CA ARG A 48 10.81 -5.91 4.95
C ARG A 48 10.99 -4.80 5.98
N PHE A 49 9.90 -4.29 6.55
CA PHE A 49 9.89 -3.23 7.54
C PHE A 49 8.97 -3.62 8.70
N ASP A 50 9.29 -3.14 9.89
CA ASP A 50 8.38 -3.19 11.03
C ASP A 50 7.43 -1.99 10.97
N LEU A 51 6.12 -2.24 11.09
CA LEU A 51 5.11 -1.19 11.18
C LEU A 51 4.80 -0.87 12.64
N ILE A 52 5.12 0.34 13.06
CA ILE A 52 4.76 0.89 14.35
C ILE A 52 3.59 1.85 14.18
N ALA A 53 2.42 1.48 14.71
CA ALA A 53 1.23 2.31 14.70
C ALA A 53 0.98 2.94 16.07
N ARG A 54 1.02 4.28 16.16
CA ARG A 54 0.77 5.03 17.40
C ARG A 54 -0.49 5.88 17.25
N TYR A 55 -1.64 5.27 17.50
CA TYR A 55 -2.94 5.95 17.36
C TYR A 55 -3.13 7.15 18.28
N ARG A 56 -2.54 7.14 19.48
CA ARG A 56 -2.60 8.28 20.39
C ARG A 56 -1.79 9.48 19.91
N GLU A 57 -0.79 9.24 19.08
CA GLU A 57 0.12 10.25 18.53
C GLU A 57 -0.18 10.49 17.03
N GLU A 58 -1.27 9.90 16.52
CA GLU A 58 -1.72 9.96 15.13
C GLU A 58 -0.58 9.69 14.10
N SER A 59 0.33 8.78 14.43
CA SER A 59 1.52 8.50 13.62
C SER A 59 1.64 7.03 13.23
N LEU A 60 2.18 6.81 12.03
CA LEU A 60 2.58 5.52 11.48
C LEU A 60 4.05 5.61 11.07
N LEU A 61 4.87 4.67 11.53
CA LEU A 61 6.29 4.58 11.19
C LEU A 61 6.58 3.20 10.60
N LEU A 62 7.34 3.20 9.50
CA LEU A 62 7.92 2.00 8.88
C LEU A 62 9.44 2.13 8.99
N GLU A 63 10.08 1.21 9.70
CA GLU A 63 11.54 1.14 9.91
C GLU A 63 12.13 -0.25 9.65
#